data_AF-A0A948CA04-F1
#
_entry.id   AF-A0A948CA04-F1
#
_cell.length_a   1.000
_cell.length_b   1.000
_cell.length_c   1.000
_cell.angle_alpha   90.00
_cell.angle_beta   90.00
_cell.angle_gamma   90.00
#
_symmetry.space_group_name_H-M   'P 1'
#
loop_
_entity.id
_entity.type
_entity.pdbx_description
1 polymer ?
#
loop_
_entity_poly.entity_id
_entity_poly.type
_entity_poly.pdbx_seq_one_letter_code
_entity_poly.pdbx_strand_id
1 'polypeptide(L)'
;MIKLIKQVSCIFLLLLIASPCLAYYNPGKPAGFVNDFANVLTNEQKQNLENKLSEFTKISSNEISVVIIKSLKDDTVENFAVQLFKDWGIGKKGKDNGVLILVAIDDRKMRIEVGYGLEGALTDAQSSWIGNQIIKPAFKSGDYYQGFNGAVDKIILATKGEYIPEDKGNETKQSGVNLDVIFYIAIFGFMWLSSILGRSKSWWLGGAIGGVVGIIIGLFKGFLFFGLISIAVLAPLGLLFDFLVSKSYQKSKASGIFPWWIGGGRGGGFGGFGGGSSGGGGFSGDW
;
A
#
# COMPACT_ATOMS: atom_id res chain seq x y z
N MET A 1 -24.78 53.80 1.22
CA MET A 1 -23.47 53.20 1.56
C MET A 1 -23.57 51.72 1.97
N ILE A 2 -24.34 51.37 3.01
CA ILE A 2 -24.45 49.97 3.53
C ILE A 2 -24.97 48.95 2.49
N LYS A 3 -25.97 49.32 1.66
CA LYS A 3 -26.48 48.43 0.59
C LYS A 3 -25.43 48.12 -0.48
N LEU A 4 -24.61 49.11 -0.84
CA LEU A 4 -23.54 48.96 -1.84
C LEU A 4 -22.42 48.04 -1.30
N ILE A 5 -22.04 48.21 -0.03
CA ILE A 5 -21.04 47.36 0.64
C ILE A 5 -21.52 45.90 0.71
N LYS A 6 -22.81 45.67 1.03
CA LYS A 6 -23.39 44.31 1.03
C LYS A 6 -23.40 43.68 -0.36
N GLN A 7 -23.76 44.44 -1.40
CA GLN A 7 -23.77 43.91 -2.79
C GLN A 7 -22.36 43.56 -3.27
N VAL A 8 -21.37 44.42 -3.02
CA VAL A 8 -19.97 44.14 -3.36
C VAL A 8 -19.44 42.95 -2.58
N SER A 9 -19.77 42.84 -1.28
CA SER A 9 -19.36 41.70 -0.45
C SER A 9 -20.01 40.38 -0.90
N CYS A 10 -21.26 40.38 -1.35
CA CYS A 10 -21.92 39.20 -1.90
C CYS A 10 -21.31 38.77 -3.24
N ILE A 11 -20.97 39.71 -4.13
CA ILE A 11 -20.32 39.41 -5.42
C ILE A 11 -18.91 38.84 -5.18
N PHE A 12 -18.16 39.41 -4.24
CA PHE A 12 -16.84 38.90 -3.86
C PHE A 12 -16.91 37.49 -3.24
N LEU A 13 -17.91 37.22 -2.39
CA LEU A 13 -18.13 35.88 -1.84
C LEU A 13 -18.54 34.87 -2.91
N LEU A 14 -19.34 35.27 -3.91
CA LEU A 14 -19.72 34.42 -5.04
C LEU A 14 -18.51 34.07 -5.93
N LEU A 15 -17.60 35.02 -6.14
CA LEU A 15 -16.36 34.83 -6.90
C LEU A 15 -15.37 33.90 -6.18
N LEU A 16 -15.36 33.86 -4.85
CA LEU A 16 -14.53 32.95 -4.05
C LEU A 16 -15.00 31.48 -4.12
N ILE A 17 -16.29 31.24 -4.36
CA ILE A 17 -16.86 29.88 -4.45
C ILE A 17 -16.63 29.27 -5.86
N ALA A 18 -16.42 30.12 -6.88
CA ALA A 18 -16.16 29.70 -8.25
C ALA A 18 -14.69 29.31 -8.51
N SER A 19 -14.00 28.70 -7.53
CA SER A 19 -12.67 28.13 -7.79
C SER A 19 -12.81 26.92 -8.73
N PRO A 20 -12.14 26.89 -9.89
CA PRO A 20 -12.17 25.74 -10.77
C PRO A 20 -11.59 24.54 -10.02
N CYS A 21 -12.43 23.55 -9.73
CA CYS A 21 -11.99 22.26 -9.27
C CYS A 21 -11.37 21.54 -10.46
N LEU A 22 -10.05 21.36 -10.46
CA LEU A 22 -9.40 20.43 -11.37
C LEU A 22 -9.92 19.04 -11.02
N ALA A 23 -10.86 18.55 -11.84
CA ALA A 23 -11.56 17.31 -11.59
C ALA A 23 -11.05 16.27 -12.58
N TYR A 24 -10.40 15.24 -12.05
CA TYR A 24 -10.12 14.02 -12.77
C TYR A 24 -11.43 13.48 -13.38
N TYR A 25 -11.35 13.07 -14.64
CA TYR A 25 -12.43 12.35 -15.31
C TYR A 25 -11.97 10.95 -15.64
N ASN A 26 -12.84 9.97 -15.41
CA ASN A 26 -12.53 8.59 -15.76
C ASN A 26 -12.77 8.38 -17.27
N PRO A 27 -11.75 7.93 -18.05
CA PRO A 27 -11.88 7.74 -19.50
C PRO A 27 -12.74 6.53 -19.88
N GLY A 28 -13.04 5.63 -18.94
CA GLY A 28 -13.83 4.42 -19.14
C GLY A 28 -13.31 3.23 -18.32
N LYS A 29 -13.93 2.06 -18.51
CA LYS A 29 -13.42 0.83 -17.92
C LYS A 29 -12.29 0.24 -18.79
N PRO A 30 -11.28 -0.42 -18.19
CA PRO A 30 -10.26 -1.11 -18.97
C PRO A 30 -10.87 -2.26 -19.77
N ALA A 31 -10.55 -2.34 -21.05
CA ALA A 31 -10.92 -3.44 -21.95
C ALA A 31 -9.83 -4.53 -22.03
N GLY A 32 -8.63 -4.22 -21.54
CA GLY A 32 -7.43 -5.04 -21.58
C GLY A 32 -6.24 -4.26 -21.02
N PHE A 33 -5.03 -4.66 -21.39
CA PHE A 33 -3.81 -3.94 -21.01
C PHE A 33 -3.62 -2.68 -21.86
N VAL A 34 -4.07 -2.67 -23.12
CA VAL A 34 -3.97 -1.55 -24.06
C VAL A 34 -5.33 -0.88 -24.24
N ASN A 35 -5.42 0.39 -23.82
CA ASN A 35 -6.64 1.17 -23.87
C ASN A 35 -6.38 2.47 -24.65
N ASP A 36 -6.65 2.43 -25.95
CA ASP A 36 -6.45 3.57 -26.85
C ASP A 36 -7.78 4.29 -27.15
N PHE A 37 -8.07 5.32 -26.36
CA PHE A 37 -9.20 6.23 -26.51
C PHE A 37 -8.93 7.38 -27.50
N ALA A 38 -7.67 7.57 -27.91
CA ALA A 38 -7.27 8.58 -28.88
C ALA A 38 -7.34 8.08 -30.33
N ASN A 39 -7.41 6.75 -30.53
CA ASN A 39 -7.38 6.07 -31.83
C ASN A 39 -6.11 6.38 -32.63
N VAL A 40 -4.95 6.39 -31.96
CA VAL A 40 -3.65 6.60 -32.60
C VAL A 40 -2.98 5.30 -33.04
N LEU A 41 -3.43 4.16 -32.53
CA LEU A 41 -2.92 2.85 -32.91
C LEU A 41 -3.86 2.15 -33.89
N THR A 42 -3.29 1.40 -34.84
CA THR A 42 -4.08 0.48 -35.68
C THR A 42 -4.55 -0.73 -34.86
N ASN A 43 -5.59 -1.43 -35.34
CA ASN A 43 -6.08 -2.63 -34.64
C ASN A 43 -4.99 -3.72 -34.51
N GLU A 44 -4.14 -3.88 -35.52
CA GLU A 44 -3.02 -4.82 -35.49
C GLU A 44 -1.99 -4.42 -34.43
N GLN A 45 -1.63 -3.14 -34.36
CA GLN A 45 -0.73 -2.60 -33.35
C GLN A 45 -1.26 -2.78 -31.93
N LYS A 46 -2.55 -2.50 -31.72
CA LYS A 46 -3.22 -2.75 -30.42
C LYS A 46 -3.14 -4.22 -30.05
N GLN A 47 -3.48 -5.12 -30.98
CA GLN A 47 -3.47 -6.55 -30.73
C GLN A 47 -2.06 -7.08 -30.43
N ASN A 48 -1.04 -6.59 -31.12
CA ASN A 48 0.35 -6.98 -30.90
C ASN A 48 0.84 -6.57 -29.50
N LEU A 49 0.53 -5.34 -29.07
CA LEU A 49 0.85 -4.88 -27.71
C LEU A 49 0.04 -5.67 -26.67
N GLU A 50 -1.25 -5.89 -26.90
CA GLU A 50 -2.12 -6.63 -25.98
C GLU A 50 -1.62 -8.07 -25.77
N ASN A 51 -1.25 -8.76 -26.86
CA ASN A 51 -0.70 -10.11 -26.79
C ASN A 51 0.61 -10.13 -26.00
N LYS A 52 1.53 -9.19 -26.28
CA LYS A 52 2.81 -9.08 -25.58
C LYS A 52 2.63 -8.86 -24.08
N LEU A 53 1.76 -7.93 -23.70
CA LEU A 53 1.48 -7.59 -22.30
C LEU A 53 0.78 -8.76 -21.60
N SER A 54 -0.19 -9.40 -22.25
CA SER A 54 -0.89 -10.58 -21.74
C SER A 54 0.04 -11.77 -21.50
N GLU A 55 0.96 -12.05 -22.44
CA GLU A 55 1.99 -13.09 -22.26
C GLU A 55 2.93 -12.75 -21.11
N PHE A 56 3.40 -11.50 -21.02
CA PHE A 56 4.27 -11.07 -19.95
C PHE A 56 3.60 -11.17 -18.57
N THR A 57 2.34 -10.75 -18.45
CA THR A 57 1.59 -10.87 -17.20
C THR A 57 1.35 -12.32 -16.79
N LYS A 58 1.14 -13.24 -17.75
CA LYS A 58 1.06 -14.68 -17.44
C LYS A 58 2.38 -15.22 -16.88
N ILE A 59 3.51 -14.77 -17.40
CA ILE A 59 4.84 -15.26 -17.03
C ILE A 59 5.38 -14.59 -15.77
N SER A 60 5.03 -13.35 -15.46
CA SER A 60 5.63 -12.60 -14.34
C SER A 60 4.63 -12.17 -13.28
N SER A 61 3.33 -12.36 -13.50
CA SER A 61 2.24 -11.76 -12.71
C SER A 61 2.24 -10.22 -12.64
N ASN A 62 3.24 -9.54 -13.20
CA ASN A 62 3.33 -8.09 -13.26
C ASN A 62 2.37 -7.57 -14.32
N GLU A 63 1.69 -6.47 -14.01
CA GLU A 63 0.70 -5.87 -14.89
C GLU A 63 1.23 -4.57 -15.45
N ILE A 64 1.32 -4.47 -16.77
CA ILE A 64 1.69 -3.23 -17.45
C ILE A 64 0.49 -2.81 -18.29
N SER A 65 -0.05 -1.63 -18.03
CA SER A 65 -1.16 -1.05 -18.79
C SER A 65 -0.70 0.14 -19.60
N VAL A 66 -1.11 0.19 -20.87
CA VAL A 66 -0.90 1.32 -21.78
C VAL A 66 -2.23 2.03 -21.97
N VAL A 67 -2.30 3.30 -21.59
CA VAL A 67 -3.51 4.11 -21.72
C VAL A 67 -3.21 5.35 -22.54
N ILE A 68 -3.99 5.51 -23.61
CA ILE A 68 -3.87 6.64 -24.53
C ILE A 68 -5.18 7.40 -24.52
N ILE A 69 -5.13 8.65 -24.07
CA ILE A 69 -6.27 9.57 -24.03
C ILE A 69 -6.02 10.74 -24.97
N LYS A 70 -7.12 11.38 -25.38
CA LYS A 70 -7.02 12.60 -26.20
C LYS A 70 -6.44 13.75 -25.38
N SER A 71 -7.06 14.06 -24.24
CA SER A 71 -6.62 15.15 -23.38
C SER A 71 -6.85 14.89 -21.90
N LEU A 72 -5.99 15.48 -21.07
CA LEU A 72 -6.11 15.60 -19.61
C LEU A 72 -7.18 16.62 -19.18
N LYS A 73 -7.69 17.41 -20.13
CA LYS A 73 -8.53 18.59 -19.89
C LYS A 73 -7.76 19.58 -19.01
N ASP A 74 -8.27 19.87 -17.82
CA ASP A 74 -7.66 20.84 -16.91
C ASP A 74 -6.76 20.16 -15.84
N ASP A 75 -6.56 18.84 -15.88
CA ASP A 75 -5.78 18.11 -14.88
C ASP A 75 -4.27 18.00 -15.23
N THR A 76 -3.44 17.69 -14.23
CA THR A 76 -2.03 17.36 -14.45
C THR A 76 -1.85 15.88 -14.79
N VAL A 77 -0.81 15.55 -15.55
CA VAL A 77 -0.56 14.16 -15.97
C VAL A 77 -0.22 13.26 -14.77
N GLU A 78 0.42 13.82 -13.74
CA GLU A 78 0.73 13.15 -12.49
C GLU A 78 -0.53 12.78 -11.73
N ASN A 79 -1.40 13.77 -11.46
CA ASN A 79 -2.62 13.54 -10.70
C ASN A 79 -3.55 12.59 -11.47
N PHE A 80 -3.70 12.81 -12.77
CA PHE A 80 -4.53 11.94 -13.61
C PHE A 80 -4.03 10.49 -13.60
N ALA A 81 -2.72 10.26 -13.73
CA ALA A 81 -2.15 8.93 -13.71
C ALA A 81 -2.36 8.23 -12.36
N VAL A 82 -2.13 8.92 -11.25
CA VAL A 82 -2.33 8.37 -9.89
C VAL A 82 -3.80 8.00 -9.66
N GLN A 83 -4.73 8.87 -10.05
CA GLN A 83 -6.17 8.59 -9.92
C GLN A 83 -6.58 7.42 -10.81
N LEU A 84 -6.15 7.41 -12.07
CA LEU A 84 -6.42 6.32 -13.01
C LEU A 84 -5.87 4.98 -12.52
N PHE A 85 -4.64 4.98 -11.99
CA PHE A 85 -3.98 3.78 -11.46
C PHE A 85 -4.80 3.14 -10.34
N LYS A 86 -5.30 3.97 -9.41
CA LYS A 86 -6.14 3.55 -8.29
C LYS A 86 -7.53 3.12 -8.76
N ASP A 87 -8.17 3.91 -9.61
CA ASP A 87 -9.50 3.65 -10.15
C ASP A 87 -9.58 2.32 -10.90
N TRP A 88 -8.54 2.03 -11.70
CA TRP A 88 -8.48 0.82 -12.50
C TRP A 88 -7.89 -0.37 -11.72
N GLY A 89 -7.35 -0.13 -10.52
CA GLY A 89 -6.74 -1.15 -9.68
C GLY A 89 -5.59 -1.86 -10.40
N ILE A 90 -4.69 -1.08 -11.01
CA ILE A 90 -3.58 -1.62 -11.81
C ILE A 90 -2.58 -2.32 -10.88
N GLY A 91 -2.31 -3.60 -11.14
CA GLY A 91 -1.47 -4.46 -10.31
C GLY A 91 -2.27 -5.44 -9.44
N LYS A 92 -1.61 -6.51 -8.99
CA LYS A 92 -2.27 -7.50 -8.13
C LYS A 92 -2.39 -7.00 -6.70
N LYS A 93 -3.57 -7.22 -6.11
CA LYS A 93 -3.84 -6.91 -4.69
C LYS A 93 -2.79 -7.53 -3.77
N GLY A 94 -2.14 -6.70 -2.96
CA GLY A 94 -1.12 -7.12 -2.00
C GLY A 94 0.27 -7.37 -2.59
N LYS A 95 0.43 -7.26 -3.91
CA LYS A 95 1.73 -7.23 -4.58
C LYS A 95 2.08 -5.85 -5.12
N ASP A 96 1.07 -5.04 -5.45
CA ASP A 96 1.22 -3.68 -6.00
C ASP A 96 2.22 -3.65 -7.18
N ASN A 97 2.18 -4.70 -8.01
CA ASN A 97 3.13 -4.96 -9.10
C ASN A 97 2.61 -4.48 -10.46
N GLY A 98 2.02 -3.28 -10.45
CA GLY A 98 1.44 -2.62 -11.61
C GLY A 98 2.34 -1.52 -12.18
N VAL A 99 2.28 -1.30 -13.48
CA VAL A 99 2.87 -0.15 -14.18
C VAL A 99 1.82 0.43 -15.14
N LEU A 100 1.67 1.74 -15.13
CA LEU A 100 0.80 2.47 -16.06
C LEU A 100 1.66 3.38 -16.94
N ILE A 101 1.54 3.22 -18.26
CA ILE A 101 2.04 4.16 -19.24
C ILE A 101 0.85 4.98 -19.73
N LEU A 102 0.70 6.20 -19.21
CA LEU A 102 -0.34 7.14 -19.60
C LEU A 102 0.20 8.15 -20.60
N VAL A 103 -0.55 8.39 -21.68
CA VAL A 103 -0.21 9.37 -22.71
C VAL A 103 -1.46 10.17 -23.09
N ALA A 104 -1.35 11.50 -23.05
CA ALA A 104 -2.35 12.45 -23.51
C ALA A 104 -1.86 13.14 -24.79
N ILE A 105 -2.49 12.81 -25.91
CA ILE A 105 -2.00 13.16 -27.25
C ILE A 105 -2.08 14.67 -27.52
N ASP A 106 -3.22 15.30 -27.22
CA ASP A 106 -3.45 16.72 -27.51
C ASP A 106 -2.61 17.61 -26.58
N ASP A 107 -2.40 17.18 -25.33
CA ASP A 107 -1.58 17.89 -24.34
C ASP A 107 -0.07 17.63 -24.51
N ARG A 108 0.30 16.62 -25.31
CA ARG A 108 1.68 16.10 -25.46
C ARG A 108 2.35 15.75 -24.13
N LYS A 109 1.59 15.19 -23.18
CA LYS A 109 2.07 14.79 -21.85
C LYS A 109 2.03 13.29 -21.67
N MET A 110 3.04 12.75 -21.00
CA MET A 110 3.14 11.33 -20.67
C MET A 110 3.55 11.14 -19.20
N ARG A 111 3.10 10.02 -18.62
CA ARG A 111 3.49 9.57 -17.28
C ARG A 111 3.69 8.05 -17.27
N ILE A 112 4.77 7.59 -16.63
CA ILE A 112 4.99 6.18 -16.29
C ILE A 112 4.82 5.99 -14.79
N GLU A 113 3.62 5.67 -14.32
CA GLU A 113 3.32 5.45 -12.90
C GLU A 113 3.66 4.01 -12.50
N VAL A 114 4.40 3.85 -11.40
CA VAL A 114 4.90 2.55 -10.93
C VAL A 114 4.28 2.22 -9.57
N GLY A 115 3.79 0.99 -9.42
CA GLY A 115 3.30 0.47 -8.14
C GLY A 115 4.46 0.10 -7.20
N TYR A 116 4.21 0.16 -5.89
CA TYR A 116 5.22 -0.09 -4.85
C TYR A 116 6.02 -1.38 -5.04
N GLY A 117 5.37 -2.44 -5.53
CA GLY A 117 6.01 -3.74 -5.73
C GLY A 117 7.06 -3.79 -6.83
N LEU A 118 7.17 -2.75 -7.66
CA LEU A 118 8.11 -2.68 -8.78
C LEU A 118 9.07 -1.49 -8.70
N GLU A 119 9.06 -0.70 -7.64
CA GLU A 119 9.96 0.46 -7.49
C GLU A 119 11.45 0.07 -7.41
N GLY A 120 11.74 -1.16 -6.96
CA GLY A 120 13.10 -1.73 -6.96
C GLY A 120 13.61 -1.98 -8.39
N ALA A 121 12.82 -2.68 -9.20
CA ALA A 121 13.13 -3.02 -10.59
C ALA A 121 13.08 -1.81 -11.53
N LEU A 122 12.06 -0.97 -11.36
CA LEU A 122 11.73 0.15 -12.23
C LEU A 122 11.76 1.44 -11.41
N THR A 123 12.97 1.91 -11.18
CA THR A 123 13.26 3.17 -10.49
C THR A 123 12.78 4.38 -11.29
N ASP A 124 12.68 5.52 -10.61
CA ASP A 124 12.40 6.81 -11.26
C ASP A 124 13.42 7.15 -12.36
N ALA A 125 14.71 6.89 -12.11
CA ALA A 125 15.76 7.13 -13.09
C ALA A 125 15.59 6.28 -14.36
N GLN A 126 15.21 5.00 -14.22
CA GLN A 126 14.94 4.14 -15.37
C GLN A 126 13.67 4.58 -16.11
N SER A 127 12.60 4.92 -15.38
CA SER A 127 11.36 5.44 -15.96
C SER A 127 11.63 6.72 -16.76
N SER A 128 12.44 7.62 -16.21
CA SER A 128 12.85 8.87 -16.85
C SER A 128 13.70 8.64 -18.09
N TRP A 129 14.61 7.67 -18.04
CA TRP A 129 15.39 7.29 -19.21
C TRP A 129 14.51 6.72 -20.32
N ILE A 130 13.55 5.82 -19.99
CA ILE A 130 12.63 5.23 -20.97
C ILE A 130 11.79 6.32 -21.64
N GLY A 131 11.21 7.22 -20.85
CA GLY A 131 10.42 8.33 -21.38
C GLY A 131 11.23 9.24 -22.31
N ASN A 132 12.42 9.66 -21.88
CA ASN A 132 13.23 10.62 -22.63
C ASN A 132 13.94 10.02 -23.85
N GLN A 133 14.38 8.76 -23.79
CA GLN A 133 15.20 8.13 -24.83
C GLN A 133 14.41 7.26 -25.81
N ILE A 134 13.18 6.86 -25.45
CA ILE A 134 12.38 5.95 -26.28
C ILE A 134 11.05 6.60 -26.66
N ILE A 135 10.24 6.98 -25.67
CA ILE A 135 8.89 7.49 -25.94
C ILE A 135 8.96 8.83 -26.66
N LYS A 136 9.65 9.80 -26.07
CA LYS A 136 9.77 11.17 -26.58
C LYS A 136 10.28 11.26 -28.03
N PRO A 137 11.40 10.62 -28.43
CA PRO A 137 11.85 10.70 -29.82
C PRO A 137 10.88 10.05 -30.80
N ALA A 138 10.29 8.90 -30.46
CA ALA A 138 9.33 8.22 -31.33
C ALA A 138 8.05 9.04 -31.54
N PHE A 139 7.55 9.67 -30.47
CA PHE A 139 6.35 10.50 -30.55
C PHE A 139 6.60 11.80 -31.32
N LYS A 140 7.81 12.37 -31.25
CA LYS A 140 8.21 13.50 -32.10
C LYS A 140 8.21 13.16 -33.59
N SER A 141 8.51 11.91 -33.96
CA SER A 141 8.38 11.43 -35.34
C SER A 141 6.96 10.98 -35.72
N GLY A 142 5.98 11.07 -34.81
CA GLY A 142 4.62 10.59 -35.03
C GLY A 142 4.46 9.07 -34.97
N ASP A 143 5.51 8.35 -34.56
CA ASP A 143 5.51 6.89 -34.45
C ASP A 143 5.15 6.46 -33.02
N TYR A 144 3.87 6.60 -32.69
CA TYR A 144 3.36 6.27 -31.36
C TYR A 144 3.55 4.79 -31.03
N TYR A 145 3.31 3.90 -32.00
CA TYR A 145 3.45 2.47 -31.77
C TYR A 145 4.88 2.09 -31.38
N GLN A 146 5.90 2.60 -32.08
CA GLN A 146 7.30 2.32 -31.71
C GLN A 146 7.64 2.86 -30.32
N GLY A 147 7.13 4.04 -29.96
CA GLY A 147 7.31 4.61 -28.62
C GLY A 147 6.76 3.70 -27.52
N PHE A 148 5.51 3.25 -27.67
CA PHE A 148 4.89 2.33 -26.71
C PHE A 148 5.56 0.96 -26.69
N ASN A 149 5.79 0.37 -27.86
CA ASN A 149 6.39 -0.96 -27.97
C ASN A 149 7.79 -1.00 -27.38
N GLY A 150 8.64 0.00 -27.69
CA GLY A 150 9.97 0.11 -27.12
C GLY A 150 9.97 0.36 -25.61
N ALA A 151 9.04 1.17 -25.11
CA ALA A 151 8.90 1.39 -23.67
C ALA A 151 8.49 0.11 -22.93
N VAL A 152 7.50 -0.60 -23.46
CA VAL A 152 7.07 -1.91 -22.94
C VAL A 152 8.24 -2.90 -22.93
N ASP A 153 9.02 -2.98 -24.01
CA ASP A 153 10.18 -3.88 -24.07
C ASP A 153 11.22 -3.55 -22.97
N LYS A 154 11.49 -2.27 -22.70
CA LYS A 154 12.41 -1.88 -21.62
C LYS A 154 11.84 -2.10 -20.23
N ILE A 155 10.55 -1.83 -20.00
CA ILE A 155 9.91 -2.08 -18.71
C ILE A 155 9.90 -3.59 -18.43
N ILE A 156 9.58 -4.41 -19.42
CA ILE A 156 9.66 -5.87 -19.32
C ILE A 156 11.08 -6.30 -18.97
N LEU A 157 12.11 -5.73 -19.61
CA LEU A 157 13.50 -6.05 -19.30
C LEU A 157 13.92 -5.61 -17.89
N ALA A 158 13.50 -4.43 -17.44
CA ALA A 158 13.81 -3.91 -16.11
C ALA A 158 13.14 -4.74 -15.00
N THR A 159 11.93 -5.23 -15.25
CA THR A 159 11.14 -6.03 -14.30
C THR A 159 11.38 -7.55 -14.42
N LYS A 160 12.11 -8.00 -15.46
CA LYS A 160 12.55 -9.39 -15.62
C LYS A 160 13.62 -9.71 -14.57
N GLY A 161 13.25 -10.50 -13.56
CA GLY A 161 14.17 -11.02 -12.55
C GLY A 161 13.80 -10.65 -11.11
N GLU A 162 12.88 -9.71 -10.88
CA GLU A 162 12.38 -9.39 -9.53
C GLU A 162 11.14 -10.21 -9.12
N TYR A 163 10.50 -10.90 -10.06
CA TYR A 163 9.41 -11.82 -9.73
C TYR A 163 9.36 -13.04 -10.66
N ILE A 164 9.51 -14.22 -10.08
CA ILE A 164 9.26 -15.53 -10.70
C ILE A 164 7.88 -15.98 -10.22
N PRO A 165 6.94 -16.34 -11.10
CA PRO A 165 5.66 -16.90 -10.67
C PRO A 165 5.93 -18.21 -9.95
N GLU A 166 5.45 -18.31 -8.71
CA GLU A 166 5.38 -19.60 -8.04
C GLU A 166 4.52 -20.53 -8.90
N ASP A 167 5.16 -21.56 -9.43
CA ASP A 167 4.53 -22.58 -10.26
C ASP A 167 3.41 -23.23 -9.45
N LYS A 168 2.23 -23.36 -10.05
CA LYS A 168 1.09 -24.05 -9.42
C LYS A 168 1.37 -25.55 -9.45
N GLY A 169 2.22 -26.01 -8.53
CA GLY A 169 2.65 -27.39 -8.42
C GLY A 169 2.98 -27.75 -6.98
N ASN A 170 2.00 -28.34 -6.29
CA ASN A 170 2.11 -28.95 -4.96
C ASN A 170 2.43 -27.99 -3.81
N GLU A 171 1.41 -27.28 -3.33
CA GLU A 171 1.38 -26.83 -1.95
C GLU A 171 1.36 -28.05 -1.01
N THR A 172 2.54 -28.57 -0.70
CA THR A 172 2.74 -29.07 0.66
C THR A 172 2.72 -27.81 1.51
N LYS A 173 1.57 -27.53 2.15
CA LYS A 173 1.44 -26.46 3.14
C LYS A 173 2.43 -26.71 4.26
N GLN A 174 3.66 -26.26 4.09
CA GLN A 174 4.54 -25.97 5.19
C GLN A 174 4.13 -24.59 5.66
N SER A 175 3.09 -24.57 6.50
CA SER A 175 2.67 -23.40 7.26
C SER A 175 3.85 -22.97 8.13
N GLY A 176 4.75 -22.17 7.56
CA GLY A 176 5.74 -21.43 8.31
C GLY A 176 4.98 -20.60 9.31
N VAL A 177 5.15 -20.91 10.59
CA VAL A 177 4.38 -20.29 11.64
C VAL A 177 4.72 -18.81 11.62
N ASN A 178 3.75 -18.00 11.17
CA ASN A 178 3.98 -16.58 10.97
C ASN A 178 4.25 -15.97 12.35
N LEU A 179 5.51 -15.61 12.60
CA LEU A 179 5.99 -15.21 13.93
C LEU A 179 5.21 -14.02 14.46
N ASP A 180 4.71 -13.15 13.58
CA ASP A 180 3.84 -12.03 13.92
C ASP A 180 2.49 -12.52 14.43
N VAL A 181 1.90 -13.53 13.79
CA VAL A 181 0.64 -14.15 14.25
C VAL A 181 0.84 -14.85 15.59
N ILE A 182 1.96 -15.55 15.80
CA ILE A 182 2.30 -16.12 17.11
C ILE A 182 2.47 -15.03 18.16
N PHE A 183 3.14 -13.93 17.81
CA PHE A 183 3.37 -12.80 18.69
C PHE A 183 2.05 -12.13 19.10
N TYR A 184 1.14 -11.89 18.15
CA TYR A 184 -0.18 -11.36 18.45
C TYR A 184 -1.05 -12.33 19.26
N ILE A 185 -1.02 -13.63 18.95
CA ILE A 185 -1.71 -14.65 19.74
C ILE A 185 -1.13 -14.74 21.17
N ALA A 186 0.18 -14.63 21.33
CA ALA A 186 0.85 -14.64 22.62
C ALA A 186 0.49 -13.40 23.45
N ILE A 187 0.45 -12.21 22.83
CA ILE A 187 0.01 -10.96 23.48
C ILE A 187 -1.47 -11.06 23.87
N PHE A 188 -2.34 -11.53 22.97
CA PHE A 188 -3.76 -11.70 23.28
C PHE A 188 -3.99 -12.73 24.39
N GLY A 189 -3.28 -13.85 24.36
CA GLY A 189 -3.32 -14.87 25.40
C GLY A 189 -2.82 -14.33 26.75
N PHE A 190 -1.74 -13.56 26.73
CA PHE A 190 -1.20 -12.90 27.92
C PHE A 190 -2.18 -11.86 28.50
N MET A 191 -2.80 -11.03 27.66
CA MET A 191 -3.81 -10.06 28.09
C MET A 191 -5.06 -10.74 28.64
N TRP A 192 -5.52 -11.82 28.00
CA TRP A 192 -6.67 -12.61 28.44
C TRP A 192 -6.41 -13.30 29.78
N LEU A 193 -5.24 -13.93 29.91
CA LEU A 193 -4.80 -14.57 31.15
C LEU A 193 -4.63 -13.54 32.28
N SER A 194 -4.05 -12.37 31.98
CA SER A 194 -3.91 -11.26 32.93
C SER A 194 -5.27 -10.73 33.40
N SER A 195 -6.27 -10.70 32.52
CA SER A 195 -7.63 -10.27 32.86
C SER A 195 -8.37 -11.25 33.78
N ILE A 196 -8.07 -12.54 33.66
CA ILE A 196 -8.60 -13.60 34.53
C ILE A 196 -7.87 -13.59 35.88
N LEU A 197 -6.55 -13.48 35.87
CA LEU A 197 -5.73 -13.51 37.08
C LEU A 197 -5.90 -12.24 37.94
N GLY A 198 -6.13 -11.08 37.31
CA GLY A 198 -6.44 -9.82 37.99
C GLY A 198 -7.75 -9.83 38.80
N ARG A 199 -8.59 -10.86 38.64
CA ARG A 199 -9.77 -11.09 39.49
C ARG A 199 -9.48 -11.94 40.73
N SER A 200 -8.31 -12.56 40.82
CA SER A 200 -7.91 -13.35 41.99
C SER A 200 -7.26 -12.46 43.06
N LYS A 201 -7.58 -12.68 44.34
CA LYS A 201 -7.03 -11.90 45.48
C LYS A 201 -5.59 -12.29 45.85
N SER A 202 -4.98 -13.23 45.14
CA SER A 202 -3.75 -13.92 45.53
C SER A 202 -2.56 -13.45 44.70
N TRP A 203 -1.70 -12.67 45.35
CA TRP A 203 -0.60 -11.88 44.79
C TRP A 203 0.63 -12.67 44.28
N TRP A 204 0.60 -14.00 44.38
CA TRP A 204 1.74 -14.88 44.08
C TRP A 204 1.60 -15.66 42.75
N LEU A 205 0.43 -15.63 42.12
CA LEU A 205 0.14 -16.35 40.87
C LEU A 205 0.91 -15.79 39.66
N GLY A 206 1.11 -14.48 39.58
CA GLY A 206 1.91 -13.86 38.51
C GLY A 206 3.38 -14.30 38.54
N GLY A 207 3.95 -14.44 39.74
CA GLY A 207 5.32 -14.93 39.94
C GLY A 207 5.50 -16.39 39.55
N ALA A 208 4.53 -17.26 39.87
CA ALA A 208 4.56 -18.67 39.49
C ALA A 208 4.51 -18.87 37.97
N ILE A 209 3.67 -18.10 37.26
CA ILE A 209 3.55 -18.18 35.80
C ILE A 209 4.81 -17.65 35.10
N GLY A 210 5.36 -16.52 35.58
CA GLY A 210 6.63 -15.99 35.08
C GLY A 210 7.79 -16.99 35.23
N GLY A 211 7.83 -17.72 36.35
CA GLY A 211 8.82 -18.79 36.58
C GLY A 211 8.71 -19.95 35.59
N VAL A 212 7.50 -20.44 35.32
CA VAL A 212 7.27 -21.55 34.37
C VAL A 212 7.64 -21.16 32.94
N VAL A 213 7.29 -19.95 32.51
CA VAL A 213 7.65 -19.44 31.17
C VAL A 213 9.17 -19.26 31.04
N GLY A 214 9.84 -18.76 32.09
CA GLY A 214 11.30 -18.63 32.12
C GLY A 214 12.03 -19.98 31.97
N ILE A 215 11.52 -21.04 32.61
CA ILE A 215 12.06 -22.40 32.49
C ILE A 215 11.93 -22.93 31.06
N ILE A 216 10.76 -22.75 30.43
CA ILE A 216 10.50 -23.23 29.06
C ILE A 216 11.41 -22.54 28.04
N ILE A 217 11.63 -21.22 28.17
CA ILE A 217 12.57 -20.47 27.31
C ILE A 217 14.02 -20.91 27.55
N GLY A 218 14.39 -21.17 28.80
CA GLY A 218 15.73 -21.67 29.17
C GLY A 218 16.06 -23.04 28.58
N LEU A 219 15.06 -23.92 28.44
CA LEU A 219 15.23 -25.26 27.86
C LEU A 219 15.43 -25.25 26.34
N PHE A 220 14.93 -24.22 25.62
CA PHE A 220 14.98 -24.15 24.15
C PHE A 220 16.32 -23.63 23.57
N LYS A 221 17.21 -23.02 24.37
CA LYS A 221 18.49 -22.45 23.89
C LYS A 221 19.72 -22.78 24.75
N GLY A 222 19.78 -23.98 25.33
CA GLY A 222 21.05 -24.65 25.71
C GLY A 222 22.06 -23.86 26.56
N PHE A 223 21.64 -22.86 27.33
CA PHE A 223 22.53 -22.07 28.19
C PHE A 223 21.81 -21.77 29.52
N LEU A 224 21.96 -22.67 30.49
CA LEU A 224 21.36 -22.60 31.83
C LEU A 224 21.63 -21.27 32.56
N PHE A 225 22.69 -20.56 32.18
CA PHE A 225 23.11 -19.30 32.80
C PHE A 225 22.15 -18.13 32.54
N PHE A 226 21.61 -18.02 31.32
CA PHE A 226 20.66 -16.95 30.99
C PHE A 226 19.26 -17.19 31.57
N GLY A 227 18.87 -18.45 31.78
CA GLY A 227 17.60 -18.81 32.43
C GLY A 227 17.53 -18.41 33.90
N LEU A 228 18.64 -18.56 34.64
CA LEU A 228 18.70 -18.11 36.03
C LEU A 228 18.69 -16.59 36.16
N ILE A 229 19.41 -15.88 35.28
CA ILE A 229 19.41 -14.41 35.24
C ILE A 229 18.04 -13.88 34.85
N SER A 230 17.36 -14.50 33.88
CA SER A 230 16.02 -14.07 33.47
C SER A 230 14.99 -14.28 34.58
N ILE A 231 15.04 -15.38 35.34
CA ILE A 231 14.18 -15.58 36.52
C ILE A 231 14.48 -14.52 37.58
N ALA A 232 15.75 -14.26 37.87
CA ALA A 232 16.16 -13.26 38.87
C ALA A 232 15.74 -11.83 38.52
N VAL A 233 15.62 -11.48 37.23
CA VAL A 233 15.22 -10.15 36.77
C VAL A 233 13.72 -10.04 36.53
N LEU A 234 13.11 -11.02 35.87
CA LEU A 234 11.72 -10.98 35.45
C LEU A 234 10.74 -11.28 36.58
N ALA A 235 11.11 -12.12 37.56
CA ALA A 235 10.20 -12.40 38.68
C ALA A 235 9.97 -11.17 39.59
N PRO A 236 11.00 -10.39 39.99
CA PRO A 236 10.79 -9.15 40.71
C PRO A 236 10.07 -8.09 39.89
N LEU A 237 10.39 -7.96 38.60
CA LEU A 237 9.70 -7.04 37.68
C LEU A 237 8.21 -7.40 37.53
N GLY A 238 7.89 -8.69 37.41
CA GLY A 238 6.50 -9.16 37.35
C GLY A 238 5.73 -8.88 38.63
N LEU A 239 6.34 -9.12 39.80
CA LEU A 239 5.74 -8.77 41.10
C LEU A 239 5.57 -7.27 41.28
N LEU A 240 6.54 -6.47 40.85
CA LEU A 240 6.47 -5.00 40.88
C LEU A 240 5.36 -4.49 39.95
N PHE A 241 5.26 -5.05 38.75
CA PHE A 241 4.19 -4.70 37.81
C PHE A 241 2.82 -5.06 38.38
N ASP A 242 2.66 -6.26 38.94
CA ASP A 242 1.42 -6.69 39.59
C ASP A 242 1.06 -5.82 40.80
N PHE A 243 2.05 -5.38 41.60
CA PHE A 243 1.86 -4.39 42.66
C PHE A 243 1.27 -3.09 42.14
N LEU A 244 1.90 -2.52 41.10
CA LEU A 244 1.53 -1.23 40.52
C LEU A 244 0.14 -1.29 39.89
N VAL A 245 -0.15 -2.37 39.15
CA VAL A 245 -1.45 -2.61 38.54
C VAL A 245 -2.53 -2.79 39.60
N SER A 246 -2.29 -3.60 40.63
CA SER A 246 -3.26 -3.84 41.72
C SER A 246 -3.57 -2.56 42.49
N LYS A 247 -2.55 -1.74 42.80
CA LYS A 247 -2.73 -0.45 43.49
C LYS A 247 -3.44 0.59 42.62
N SER A 248 -3.12 0.64 41.33
CA SER A 248 -3.79 1.51 40.35
C SER A 248 -5.26 1.12 40.16
N TYR A 249 -5.55 -0.19 40.12
CA TYR A 249 -6.91 -0.72 40.00
C TYR A 249 -7.79 -0.39 41.21
N GLN A 250 -7.26 -0.53 42.43
CA GLN A 250 -7.96 -0.13 43.66
C GLN A 250 -8.33 1.37 43.64
N LYS A 251 -7.41 2.22 43.18
CA LYS A 251 -7.62 3.67 43.06
C LYS A 251 -8.63 4.03 41.96
N SER A 252 -8.61 3.30 40.85
CA SER A 252 -9.52 3.46 39.70
C SER A 252 -10.95 3.00 40.01
N LYS A 253 -11.12 1.96 40.83
CA LYS A 253 -12.44 1.49 41.30
C LYS A 253 -13.14 2.53 42.21
N ALA A 254 -12.37 3.32 42.95
CA ALA A 254 -12.90 4.39 43.80
C ALA A 254 -13.26 5.66 43.02
N SER A 255 -12.63 5.91 41.86
CA SER A 255 -12.85 7.12 41.04
C SER A 255 -13.74 6.90 39.81
N GLY A 256 -14.08 5.65 39.46
CA GLY A 256 -14.92 5.32 38.32
C GLY A 256 -14.25 5.47 36.94
N ILE A 257 -12.98 5.87 36.90
CA ILE A 257 -12.19 6.02 35.67
C ILE A 257 -11.23 4.83 35.57
N PHE A 258 -11.48 3.95 34.60
CA PHE A 258 -10.64 2.79 34.35
C PHE A 258 -9.42 3.16 33.46
N PRO A 259 -8.23 2.61 33.74
CA PRO A 259 -7.07 2.81 32.89
C PRO A 259 -7.28 2.24 31.47
N TRP A 260 -6.67 2.86 30.46
CA TRP A 260 -6.85 2.52 29.04
C TRP A 260 -6.47 1.08 28.66
N TRP A 261 -5.68 0.39 29.48
CA TRP A 261 -5.32 -1.02 29.32
C TRP A 261 -6.32 -2.01 29.95
N ILE A 262 -7.28 -1.53 30.77
CA ILE A 262 -8.39 -2.32 31.31
C ILE A 262 -9.59 -2.04 30.41
N GLY A 263 -9.71 -2.85 29.34
CA GLY A 263 -10.62 -2.62 28.22
C GLY A 263 -12.08 -2.33 28.63
N GLY A 264 -12.51 -1.09 28.40
CA GLY A 264 -13.90 -0.65 28.31
C GLY A 264 -14.11 -0.01 26.93
N GLY A 265 -14.93 -0.64 26.09
CA GLY A 265 -14.95 -0.41 24.65
C GLY A 265 -15.49 0.94 24.17
N ARG A 266 -15.02 1.33 22.98
CA ARG A 266 -15.82 2.04 21.98
C ARG A 266 -15.34 1.58 20.60
N GLY A 267 -16.20 0.83 19.91
CA GLY A 267 -15.93 0.30 18.58
C GLY A 267 -15.95 1.40 17.51
N GLY A 268 -15.10 1.21 16.51
CA GLY A 268 -15.14 1.89 15.23
C GLY A 268 -14.65 0.89 14.19
N GLY A 269 -15.59 0.27 13.46
CA GLY A 269 -15.26 -0.58 12.34
C GLY A 269 -14.68 0.25 11.20
N PHE A 270 -13.64 -0.28 10.55
CA PHE A 270 -13.19 0.22 9.26
C PHE A 270 -13.45 -0.85 8.21
N GLY A 271 -14.47 -0.57 7.39
CA GLY A 271 -14.68 -1.17 6.07
C GLY A 271 -13.69 -0.62 5.06
N GLY A 272 -13.39 -1.43 4.05
CA GLY A 272 -12.16 -1.37 3.27
C GLY A 272 -12.18 -0.52 2.01
N PHE A 273 -11.03 -0.52 1.35
CA PHE A 273 -10.76 -0.16 -0.06
C PHE A 273 -9.53 -0.99 -0.46
N GLY A 274 -9.51 -1.73 -1.57
CA GLY A 274 -9.46 -1.21 -2.94
C GLY A 274 -8.02 -1.41 -3.40
N GLY A 275 -7.72 -2.53 -4.07
CA GLY A 275 -6.35 -2.94 -4.40
C GLY A 275 -5.81 -2.12 -5.58
N GLY A 276 -4.65 -1.49 -5.38
CA GLY A 276 -3.98 -0.63 -6.35
C GLY A 276 -3.27 0.53 -5.65
N SER A 277 -2.22 0.24 -4.88
CA SER A 277 -1.43 1.30 -4.24
C SER A 277 -0.35 1.77 -5.21
N SER A 278 -0.47 3.00 -5.72
CA SER A 278 0.62 3.60 -6.52
C SER A 278 1.74 4.04 -5.59
N GLY A 279 2.98 3.84 -6.04
CA GLY A 279 4.19 4.15 -5.28
C GLY A 279 4.44 5.66 -5.10
N GLY A 280 3.83 6.46 -5.98
CA GLY A 280 4.18 7.85 -6.19
C GLY A 280 5.47 8.02 -7.01
N GLY A 281 6.19 6.93 -7.30
CA GLY A 281 7.38 6.91 -8.15
C GLY A 281 7.08 6.94 -9.66
N GLY A 282 8.09 7.33 -10.43
CA GLY A 282 8.12 7.27 -11.90
C GLY A 282 8.17 8.63 -12.60
N PHE A 283 8.12 8.60 -13.91
CA PHE A 283 8.46 9.75 -14.75
C PHE A 283 7.25 10.46 -15.36
N SER A 284 7.26 11.79 -15.34
CA SER A 284 6.44 12.68 -16.19
C SER A 284 7.30 13.35 -17.25
N GLY A 285 6.76 13.54 -18.45
CA GLY A 285 7.42 14.40 -19.43
C GLY A 285 6.53 14.80 -20.59
N ASP A 286 7.02 15.78 -21.35
CA ASP A 286 6.38 16.31 -22.54
C ASP A 286 7.20 15.98 -23.80
N TRP A 287 6.57 15.93 -24.99
CA TRP A 287 7.27 15.72 -26.27
C TRP A 287 6.98 16.77 -27.35
#